data_AF-A0A972TUW5-F1
#
_entry.id   AF-A0A972TUW5-F1
#
_cell.length_a   1.000
_cell.length_b   1.000
_cell.length_c   1.000
_cell.angle_alpha   90.00
_cell.angle_beta   90.00
_cell.angle_gamma   90.00
#
_symmetry.space_group_name_H-M   'P 1'
#
loop_
_entity.id
_entity.type
_entity.pdbx_description
1 polymer ?
#
loop_
_entity_poly.entity_id
_entity_poly.type
_entity_poly.pdbx_seq_one_letter_code
_entity_poly.pdbx_strand_id
1 'polypeptide(L)'
;MKKTQGIFIFLMMITLFKPAVFSHCEIPCGIYNDEMRFTMIEEHIKTIEKAIKQIEHLSGHQPLNFNQIVRWVTNKEKHAEEIQQIMSQYFLTQRVKLAEKEEDKTHKIYLEHLSLCHEILVYAMKTKQTTNLSNVEKLKMAVKVFKNSYFKAKAK
;
A
#
# COMPACT_ATOMS: atom_id res chain seq x y z
N MET A 1 29.88 -8.46 -41.78
CA MET A 1 29.21 -7.29 -41.16
C MET A 1 27.72 -7.51 -40.82
N LYS A 2 26.91 -8.23 -41.61
CA LYS A 2 25.48 -8.45 -41.28
C LYS A 2 25.25 -9.34 -40.04
N LYS A 3 26.12 -10.32 -39.78
CA LYS A 3 26.01 -11.22 -38.60
C LYS A 3 26.30 -10.51 -37.28
N THR A 4 27.23 -9.55 -37.25
CA THR A 4 27.57 -8.77 -36.05
C THR A 4 26.51 -7.73 -35.70
N GLN A 5 25.81 -7.17 -36.69
CA GLN A 5 24.66 -6.29 -36.46
C GLN A 5 23.47 -7.02 -35.81
N GLY A 6 23.20 -8.27 -36.20
CA GLY A 6 22.15 -9.09 -35.57
C GLY A 6 22.41 -9.39 -34.09
N ILE A 7 23.68 -9.62 -33.73
CA ILE A 7 24.09 -9.86 -32.33
C ILE A 7 23.91 -8.58 -31.50
N PHE A 8 24.24 -7.42 -32.06
CA PHE A 8 24.09 -6.13 -31.36
C PHE A 8 22.62 -5.77 -31.11
N ILE A 9 21.74 -6.05 -32.08
CA ILE A 9 20.29 -5.85 -31.93
C ILE A 9 19.70 -6.82 -30.90
N PHE A 10 20.17 -8.07 -30.87
CA PHE A 10 19.74 -9.06 -29.89
C PHE A 10 20.19 -8.69 -28.46
N LEU A 11 21.43 -8.21 -28.29
CA LEU A 11 21.94 -7.75 -27.00
C LEU A 11 21.18 -6.51 -26.48
N MET A 12 20.77 -5.61 -27.38
CA MET A 12 20.01 -4.40 -27.05
C MET A 12 18.54 -4.68 -26.72
N MET A 13 17.96 -5.81 -27.18
CA MET A 13 16.61 -6.22 -26.78
C MET A 13 16.54 -6.80 -25.37
N ILE A 14 17.63 -7.42 -24.88
CA ILE A 14 17.69 -8.01 -23.53
C ILE A 14 17.68 -6.92 -22.44
N THR A 15 18.21 -5.73 -22.73
CA THR A 15 18.25 -4.62 -21.75
C THR A 15 16.91 -3.87 -21.60
N LEU A 16 15.92 -4.13 -22.46
CA LEU A 16 14.58 -3.53 -22.41
C LEU A 16 13.59 -4.34 -21.55
N PHE A 17 13.92 -5.57 -21.18
CA PHE A 17 13.14 -6.34 -20.22
C PHE A 17 13.58 -6.02 -18.80
N LYS A 18 12.97 -5.00 -18.19
CA LYS A 18 13.00 -4.90 -16.72
C LYS A 18 12.16 -6.05 -16.16
N PRO A 19 12.73 -7.01 -15.41
CA PRO A 19 11.89 -7.97 -14.71
C PRO A 19 10.98 -7.18 -13.76
N ALA A 20 9.68 -7.48 -13.78
CA ALA A 20 8.76 -7.03 -12.74
C ALA A 20 9.18 -7.73 -11.44
N VAL A 21 10.05 -7.09 -10.67
CA VAL A 21 10.46 -7.60 -9.35
C VAL A 21 9.28 -7.36 -8.40
N PHE A 22 8.44 -8.37 -8.26
CA PHE A 22 7.52 -8.48 -7.13
C PHE A 22 8.34 -8.85 -5.88
N SER A 23 8.98 -7.85 -5.27
CA SER A 23 9.73 -8.04 -4.03
C SER A 23 8.77 -8.10 -2.83
N HIS A 24 8.39 -9.32 -2.45
CA HIS A 24 7.82 -9.71 -1.15
C HIS A 24 8.03 -11.22 -0.91
N CYS A 25 9.23 -11.70 -1.21
CA CYS A 25 9.53 -13.13 -1.25
C CYS A 25 9.74 -13.79 0.13
N GLU A 26 9.56 -13.06 1.24
CA GLU A 26 9.83 -13.48 2.65
C GLU A 26 11.21 -14.10 2.93
N ILE A 27 12.05 -14.16 1.91
CA ILE A 27 13.46 -14.52 1.92
C ILE A 27 14.24 -13.22 2.14
N PRO A 28 15.34 -13.24 2.92
CA PRO A 28 16.19 -12.08 3.16
C PRO A 28 16.99 -11.68 1.91
N CYS A 29 16.30 -11.30 0.83
CA CYS A 29 16.89 -10.97 -0.47
C CYS A 29 17.52 -9.57 -0.50
N GLY A 30 17.30 -8.74 0.53
CA GLY A 30 17.85 -7.38 0.63
C GLY A 30 17.19 -6.35 -0.29
N ILE A 31 16.22 -6.74 -1.12
CA ILE A 31 15.58 -5.86 -2.10
C ILE A 31 14.30 -5.27 -1.49
N TYR A 32 14.44 -4.12 -0.85
CA TYR A 32 13.33 -3.38 -0.22
C TYR A 32 13.22 -1.98 -0.81
N ASN A 33 12.01 -1.58 -1.20
CA ASN A 33 11.69 -0.21 -1.54
C ASN A 33 10.52 0.27 -0.67
N ASP A 34 10.83 0.61 0.58
CA ASP A 34 9.86 1.03 1.58
C ASP A 34 9.09 2.28 1.12
N GLU A 35 9.77 3.22 0.46
CA GLU A 35 9.17 4.47 -0.02
C GLU A 35 8.12 4.21 -1.10
N MET A 36 8.42 3.32 -2.06
CA MET A 36 7.44 2.87 -3.05
C MET A 36 6.20 2.26 -2.38
N ARG A 37 6.35 1.46 -1.32
CA ARG A 37 5.20 0.87 -0.62
C ARG A 37 4.29 1.94 -0.02
N PHE A 38 4.86 2.99 0.56
CA PHE A 38 4.06 4.13 1.02
C PHE A 38 3.38 4.86 -0.14
N THR A 39 4.07 5.12 -1.24
CA THR A 39 3.46 5.74 -2.44
C THR A 39 2.31 4.91 -2.98
N MET A 40 2.45 3.58 -3.06
CA MET A 40 1.36 2.68 -3.47
C MET A 40 0.15 2.77 -2.53
N ILE A 41 0.38 2.77 -1.21
CA ILE A 41 -0.71 2.93 -0.23
C ILE A 41 -1.41 4.28 -0.43
N GLU A 42 -0.67 5.37 -0.63
CA GLU A 42 -1.23 6.70 -0.88
C GLU A 42 -2.09 6.73 -2.17
N GLU A 43 -1.68 6.02 -3.23
CA GLU A 43 -2.46 5.86 -4.46
C GLU A 43 -3.74 5.03 -4.26
N HIS A 44 -3.66 3.95 -3.49
CA HIS A 44 -4.84 3.15 -3.11
C HIS A 44 -5.84 4.00 -2.32
N ILE A 45 -5.36 4.81 -1.37
CA ILE A 45 -6.21 5.72 -0.59
C ILE A 45 -6.91 6.76 -1.50
N LYS A 46 -6.17 7.38 -2.42
CA LYS A 46 -6.76 8.31 -3.41
C LYS A 46 -7.86 7.63 -4.24
N THR A 47 -7.64 6.37 -4.61
CA THR A 47 -8.61 5.60 -5.39
C THR A 47 -9.86 5.25 -4.57
N ILE A 48 -9.69 4.86 -3.31
CA ILE A 48 -10.79 4.63 -2.36
C ILE A 48 -11.63 5.90 -2.19
N GLU A 49 -10.98 7.05 -1.96
CA GLU A 49 -11.66 8.34 -1.80
C GLU A 49 -12.49 8.70 -3.03
N LYS A 50 -11.90 8.55 -4.22
CA LYS A 50 -12.60 8.77 -5.48
C LYS A 50 -13.80 7.84 -5.63
N ALA A 51 -13.63 6.55 -5.31
CA ALA A 51 -14.72 5.58 -5.40
C ALA A 51 -15.86 5.93 -4.45
N ILE A 52 -15.58 6.33 -3.21
CA ILE A 52 -16.60 6.79 -2.24
C ILE A 52 -17.40 7.97 -2.81
N LYS A 53 -16.71 9.01 -3.30
CA LYS A 53 -17.35 10.20 -3.89
C LYS A 53 -18.23 9.84 -5.10
N GLN A 54 -17.79 8.90 -5.92
CA GLN A 54 -18.56 8.44 -7.07
C GLN A 54 -19.80 7.63 -6.65
N ILE A 55 -19.70 6.79 -5.63
CA ILE A 55 -20.84 6.06 -5.07
C ILE A 55 -21.91 7.04 -4.58
N GLU A 56 -21.53 8.04 -3.78
CA GLU A 56 -22.46 9.05 -3.27
C GLU A 56 -23.11 9.85 -4.39
N HIS A 57 -22.31 10.33 -5.36
CA HIS A 57 -22.81 11.05 -6.52
C HIS A 57 -23.83 10.24 -7.33
N LEU A 58 -23.49 8.98 -7.67
CA LEU A 58 -24.38 8.10 -8.46
C LEU A 58 -25.65 7.71 -7.68
N SER A 59 -25.57 7.61 -6.36
CA SER A 59 -26.72 7.28 -5.50
C SER A 59 -27.73 8.43 -5.41
N GLY A 60 -27.34 9.65 -5.80
CA GLY A 60 -28.24 10.81 -5.88
C GLY A 60 -29.01 10.95 -7.20
N HIS A 61 -28.78 10.07 -8.18
CA HIS A 61 -29.42 10.13 -9.50
C HIS A 61 -30.65 9.22 -9.60
N GLN A 62 -31.63 9.62 -10.42
CA GLN A 62 -32.79 8.79 -10.78
C GLN A 62 -32.94 8.72 -12.31
N PRO A 63 -33.02 7.52 -12.93
CA PRO A 63 -32.92 6.20 -12.30
C PRO A 63 -31.48 5.88 -11.84
N LEU A 64 -31.35 5.02 -10.83
CA LEU A 64 -30.05 4.58 -10.32
C LEU A 64 -29.29 3.74 -11.34
N ASN A 65 -28.01 4.05 -11.52
CA ASN A 65 -27.09 3.22 -12.32
C ASN A 65 -26.40 2.17 -11.44
N PHE A 66 -27.11 1.07 -11.14
CA PHE A 66 -26.60 -0.01 -10.29
C PHE A 66 -25.27 -0.60 -10.79
N ASN A 67 -25.10 -0.73 -12.11
CA ASN A 67 -23.87 -1.27 -12.69
C ASN A 67 -22.64 -0.42 -12.29
N GLN A 68 -22.76 0.90 -12.31
CA GLN A 68 -21.66 1.78 -11.92
C GLN A 68 -21.44 1.79 -10.40
N ILE A 69 -22.50 1.81 -9.61
CA ILE A 69 -22.40 1.78 -8.14
C ILE A 69 -21.66 0.51 -7.68
N VAL A 70 -22.07 -0.66 -8.18
CA VAL A 70 -21.44 -1.94 -7.83
C VAL A 70 -19.97 -1.97 -8.22
N ARG A 71 -19.62 -1.48 -9.41
CA ARG A 71 -18.21 -1.40 -9.85
C ARG A 71 -17.35 -0.54 -8.92
N TRP A 72 -17.87 0.61 -8.49
CA TRP A 72 -17.14 1.47 -7.55
C TRP A 72 -17.01 0.84 -6.16
N VAL A 73 -18.02 0.14 -5.66
CA VAL A 73 -17.96 -0.61 -4.41
C VAL A 73 -16.88 -1.69 -4.49
N THR A 74 -16.92 -2.54 -5.51
CA THR A 74 -15.93 -3.61 -5.71
C THR A 74 -14.52 -3.05 -5.87
N ASN A 75 -14.34 -1.97 -6.63
CA ASN A 75 -13.02 -1.34 -6.81
C ASN A 75 -12.48 -0.78 -5.48
N LYS A 76 -13.33 -0.10 -4.70
CA LYS A 76 -12.99 0.41 -3.37
C LYS A 76 -12.54 -0.72 -2.43
N GLU A 77 -13.27 -1.82 -2.40
CA GLU A 77 -12.93 -2.97 -1.57
C GLU A 77 -11.59 -3.60 -1.95
N LYS A 78 -11.34 -3.76 -3.26
CA LYS A 78 -10.06 -4.25 -3.75
C LYS A 78 -8.91 -3.37 -3.28
N HIS A 79 -8.99 -2.05 -3.44
CA HIS A 79 -7.90 -1.16 -3.03
C HIS A 79 -7.68 -1.12 -1.52
N ALA A 80 -8.73 -1.25 -0.72
CA ALA A 80 -8.56 -1.39 0.73
C ALA A 80 -7.87 -2.72 1.10
N GLU A 81 -8.18 -3.81 0.38
CA GLU A 81 -7.50 -5.10 0.55
C GLU A 81 -6.01 -5.01 0.22
N GLU A 82 -5.63 -4.34 -0.87
CA GLU A 82 -4.22 -4.12 -1.23
C GLU A 82 -3.45 -3.38 -0.13
N ILE A 83 -4.07 -2.36 0.50
CA ILE A 83 -3.49 -1.69 1.67
C ILE A 83 -3.30 -2.70 2.81
N GLN A 84 -4.32 -3.52 3.11
CA GLN A 84 -4.23 -4.51 4.18
C GLN A 84 -3.14 -5.54 3.92
N GLN A 85 -2.95 -5.97 2.68
CA GLN A 85 -1.89 -6.88 2.28
C GLN A 85 -0.51 -6.25 2.44
N ILE A 86 -0.29 -5.02 1.97
CA ILE A 86 0.99 -4.34 2.15
C ILE A 86 1.29 -4.17 3.64
N MET A 87 0.32 -3.75 4.44
CA MET A 87 0.54 -3.52 5.87
C MET A 87 0.80 -4.80 6.65
N SER A 88 0.05 -5.88 6.36
CA SER A 88 0.24 -7.17 7.03
C SER A 88 1.50 -7.90 6.55
N GLN A 89 1.63 -8.12 5.24
CA GLN A 89 2.66 -8.98 4.67
C GLN A 89 4.00 -8.30 4.47
N TYR A 90 4.05 -6.97 4.29
CA TYR A 90 5.31 -6.27 4.13
C TYR A 90 5.72 -5.63 5.45
N PHE A 91 4.90 -4.72 5.97
CA PHE A 91 5.32 -3.94 7.14
C PHE A 91 5.32 -4.75 8.42
N LEU A 92 4.21 -5.38 8.80
CA LEU A 92 4.11 -6.10 10.08
C LEU A 92 5.03 -7.31 10.14
N THR A 93 5.06 -8.16 9.12
CA THR A 93 5.84 -9.41 9.17
C THR A 93 7.31 -9.22 8.81
N GLN A 94 7.66 -8.32 7.87
CA GLN A 94 9.04 -8.20 7.38
C GLN A 94 9.80 -6.99 7.95
N ARG A 95 9.13 -5.84 8.08
CA ARG A 95 9.80 -4.56 8.40
C ARG A 95 9.77 -4.18 9.88
N VAL A 96 8.66 -4.40 10.57
CA VAL A 96 8.54 -4.17 12.02
C VAL A 96 9.26 -5.31 12.75
N LYS A 97 10.36 -4.99 13.44
CA LYS A 97 11.17 -5.97 14.18
C LYS A 97 10.59 -6.22 15.56
N LEU A 98 10.64 -7.46 16.01
CA LEU A 98 10.32 -7.83 17.39
C LEU A 98 11.30 -7.14 18.34
N ALA A 99 10.81 -6.65 19.47
CA ALA A 99 11.65 -6.12 20.53
C ALA A 99 12.14 -7.26 21.43
N GLU A 100 13.44 -7.34 21.67
CA GLU A 100 14.04 -8.42 22.48
C GLU A 100 13.94 -8.19 24.00
N LYS A 101 13.81 -6.92 24.44
CA LYS A 101 13.73 -6.53 25.86
C LYS A 101 12.76 -5.35 26.04
N GLU A 102 11.93 -5.38 27.09
CA GLU A 102 10.89 -4.36 27.34
C GLU A 102 11.44 -2.97 27.69
N GLU A 103 12.65 -2.90 28.27
CA GLU A 103 13.22 -1.67 28.84
C GLU A 103 13.99 -0.79 27.84
N ASP A 104 14.12 -1.23 26.58
CA ASP A 104 14.88 -0.51 25.56
C ASP A 104 13.99 0.45 24.74
N LYS A 105 14.58 1.54 24.25
CA LYS A 105 13.95 2.48 23.31
C LYS A 105 13.41 1.77 22.05
N THR A 106 14.00 0.62 21.71
CA THR A 106 13.54 -0.25 20.61
C THR A 106 12.15 -0.85 20.87
N HIS A 107 11.80 -1.15 22.14
CA HIS A 107 10.47 -1.66 22.50
C HIS A 107 9.38 -0.60 22.30
N LYS A 108 9.66 0.66 22.67
CA LYS A 108 8.71 1.75 22.45
C LYS A 108 8.41 1.97 20.97
N ILE A 109 9.44 1.94 20.11
CA ILE A 109 9.29 2.07 18.66
C ILE A 109 8.51 0.88 18.09
N TYR A 110 8.79 -0.34 18.57
CA TYR A 110 8.05 -1.53 18.17
C TYR A 110 6.55 -1.39 18.47
N LEU A 111 6.19 -1.02 19.70
CA LEU A 111 4.77 -0.83 20.09
C LEU A 111 4.10 0.29 19.30
N GLU A 112 4.80 1.40 19.06
CA GLU A 112 4.30 2.51 18.24
C GLU A 112 4.00 2.04 16.80
N HIS A 113 4.95 1.36 16.15
CA HIS A 113 4.77 0.83 14.81
C HIS A 113 3.67 -0.24 14.75
N LEU A 114 3.60 -1.14 15.72
CA LEU A 114 2.55 -2.15 15.81
C LEU A 114 1.17 -1.52 15.91
N SER A 115 1.01 -0.53 16.78
CA SER A 115 -0.24 0.21 16.94
C SER A 115 -0.65 0.93 15.65
N LEU A 116 0.29 1.62 15.01
CA LEU A 116 0.03 2.35 13.76
C LEU A 116 -0.33 1.40 12.61
N CYS A 117 0.36 0.26 12.49
CA CYS A 117 0.01 -0.76 11.51
C CYS A 117 -1.41 -1.29 11.72
N HIS A 118 -1.77 -1.62 12.97
CA HIS A 118 -3.13 -2.06 13.31
C HIS A 118 -4.18 -1.00 13.00
N GLU A 119 -3.91 0.26 13.34
CA GLU A 119 -4.81 1.38 13.04
C GLU A 119 -5.06 1.54 11.53
N ILE A 120 -4.01 1.45 10.71
CA ILE A 120 -4.12 1.48 9.24
C ILE A 120 -4.97 0.31 8.72
N LEU A 121 -4.74 -0.91 9.23
CA LEU A 121 -5.54 -2.10 8.86
C LEU A 121 -7.03 -1.92 9.16
N VAL A 122 -7.35 -1.39 10.34
CA VAL A 122 -8.74 -1.16 10.76
C VAL A 122 -9.40 -0.08 9.93
N TYR A 123 -8.73 1.05 9.66
CA TYR A 123 -9.33 2.10 8.83
C TYR A 123 -9.42 1.70 7.35
N ALA A 124 -8.48 0.92 6.82
CA ALA A 124 -8.61 0.32 5.50
C ALA A 124 -9.90 -0.52 5.43
N MET A 125 -10.11 -1.42 6.41
CA MET A 125 -11.35 -2.20 6.50
C MET A 125 -12.61 -1.31 6.61
N LYS A 126 -12.60 -0.25 7.42
CA LYS A 126 -13.75 0.67 7.54
C LYS A 126 -14.10 1.39 6.23
N THR A 127 -13.10 1.67 5.39
CA THR A 127 -13.34 2.21 4.05
C THR A 127 -13.94 1.18 3.08
N LYS A 128 -13.84 -0.13 3.34
CA LYS A 128 -14.61 -1.18 2.63
C LYS A 128 -16.09 -1.10 3.00
N GLN A 129 -16.37 -1.07 4.29
CA GLN A 129 -17.71 -1.20 4.85
C GLN A 129 -18.63 0.00 4.65
N THR A 130 -18.08 1.20 4.43
CA THR A 130 -18.86 2.45 4.45
C THR A 130 -18.47 3.39 3.30
N THR A 131 -19.27 4.45 3.10
CA THR A 131 -18.95 5.61 2.25
C THR A 131 -18.53 6.83 3.08
N ASN A 132 -18.27 6.67 4.38
CA ASN A 132 -17.93 7.80 5.24
C ASN A 132 -16.48 8.27 4.99
N LEU A 133 -16.33 9.44 4.38
CA LEU A 133 -15.02 10.05 4.07
C LEU A 133 -14.15 10.29 5.32
N SER A 134 -14.71 10.39 6.52
CA SER A 134 -13.90 10.49 7.75
C SER A 134 -13.00 9.27 7.99
N ASN A 135 -13.39 8.08 7.52
CA ASN A 135 -12.55 6.89 7.60
C ASN A 135 -11.34 7.00 6.65
N VAL A 136 -11.50 7.64 5.49
CA VAL A 136 -10.41 7.91 4.55
C VAL A 136 -9.41 8.89 5.16
N GLU A 137 -9.89 9.96 5.79
CA GLU A 137 -9.01 10.95 6.43
C GLU A 137 -8.23 10.34 7.60
N LYS A 138 -8.88 9.50 8.42
CA LYS A 138 -8.19 8.76 9.49
C LYS A 138 -7.14 7.80 8.93
N LEU A 139 -7.44 7.09 7.84
CA LEU A 139 -6.48 6.23 7.15
C LEU A 139 -5.28 7.03 6.63
N LYS A 140 -5.50 8.17 5.98
CA LYS A 140 -4.43 9.07 5.50
C LYS A 140 -3.53 9.54 6.64
N MET A 141 -4.13 9.97 7.76
CA MET A 141 -3.38 10.42 8.93
C MET A 141 -2.54 9.30 9.51
N ALA A 142 -3.11 8.11 9.73
CA ALA A 142 -2.40 6.96 10.28
C ALA A 142 -1.21 6.56 9.38
N VAL A 143 -1.40 6.51 8.05
CA VAL A 143 -0.31 6.23 7.10
C VAL A 143 0.78 7.31 7.15
N LYS A 144 0.41 8.60 7.23
CA LYS A 144 1.38 9.70 7.32
C LYS A 144 2.20 9.62 8.61
N VAL A 145 1.55 9.37 9.74
CA VAL A 145 2.23 9.23 11.05
C VAL A 145 3.16 8.02 11.02
N PHE A 146 2.69 6.88 10.50
CA PHE A 146 3.51 5.68 10.35
C PHE A 146 4.72 5.91 9.45
N LYS A 147 4.54 6.49 8.26
CA LYS A 147 5.63 6.84 7.33
C LYS A 147 6.70 7.67 8.03
N ASN A 148 6.29 8.72 8.72
CA ASN A 148 7.22 9.62 9.42
C ASN A 148 7.96 8.90 10.56
N SER A 149 7.25 8.14 11.40
CA SER A 149 7.85 7.40 12.50
C SER A 149 8.83 6.33 12.00
N TYR A 150 8.42 5.58 10.97
CA TYR A 150 9.22 4.53 10.34
C TYR A 150 10.55 5.04 9.78
N PHE A 151 10.52 6.11 8.97
CA PHE A 151 11.76 6.65 8.39
C PHE A 151 12.62 7.38 9.42
N LYS A 152 12.03 8.00 10.45
CA LYS A 152 12.77 8.58 11.57
C LYS A 152 13.51 7.52 12.38
N ALA A 153 12.89 6.35 12.58
CA ALA A 153 13.53 5.23 13.27
C ALA A 153 14.66 4.61 12.44
N LYS A 154 14.55 4.60 11.11
CA LYS A 154 15.57 4.05 10.19
C LYS A 154 16.79 4.95 9.99
N ALA A 155 16.66 6.25 10.23
CA ALA A 155 17.74 7.24 10.08
C ALA A 155 18.66 7.35 11.31
N LYS A 156 18.36 6.61 12.39
CA LYS A 156 19.17 6.54 13.61
C LYS A 156 19.92 5.22 13.66
#